data_AF-A0A3D5DJ25-F1
#
_entry.id   AF-A0A3D5DJ25-F1
#
_cell.length_a   1.000
_cell.length_b   1.000
_cell.length_c   1.000
_cell.angle_alpha   90.00
_cell.angle_beta   90.00
_cell.angle_gamma   90.00
#
_symmetry.space_group_name_H-M   'P 1'
#
loop_
_entity.id
_entity.type
_entity.pdbx_description
1 polymer ?
#
loop_
_entity_poly.entity_id
_entity_poly.type
_entity_poly.pdbx_seq_one_letter_code
_entity_poly.pdbx_strand_id
1 'polypeptide(L)'
;MPRQSISLTRPNDEWLKAQVISEEYTSKSDAVNDIIRKAREIEYIRAKLIRAEQSMISELSADEIRAQSKEELRSSMEGEGLNSFGVV
;
A
#
# COMPACT_ATOMS: atom_id res chain seq x y z
N MET A 1 -7.26 19.21 11.80
CA MET A 1 -7.76 17.93 12.35
C MET A 1 -8.64 18.24 13.56
N PRO A 2 -9.85 17.66 13.68
CA PRO A 2 -10.62 17.75 14.92
C PRO A 2 -9.83 17.09 16.05
N ARG A 3 -9.79 17.75 17.22
CA ARG A 3 -9.07 17.21 18.39
C ARG A 3 -9.82 15.99 18.91
N GLN A 4 -9.16 14.85 18.95
CA GLN A 4 -9.67 13.65 19.62
C GLN A 4 -8.90 13.45 20.92
N SER A 5 -9.62 13.20 22.01
CA SER A 5 -9.03 12.82 23.29
C SER A 5 -9.00 11.30 23.37
N ILE A 6 -7.80 10.74 23.60
CA ILE A 6 -7.60 9.30 23.74
C ILE A 6 -6.89 9.03 25.07
N SER A 7 -7.27 7.96 25.75
CA SER A 7 -6.58 7.50 26.96
C SER A 7 -5.63 6.37 26.58
N LEU A 8 -4.39 6.47 27.03
CA LEU A 8 -3.34 5.50 26.74
C LEU A 8 -2.96 4.76 28.01
N THR A 9 -2.55 3.51 27.88
CA THR A 9 -1.95 2.77 28.98
C THR A 9 -0.61 3.42 29.36
N ARG A 10 -0.20 3.25 30.62
CA ARG A 10 1.04 3.84 31.14
C ARG A 10 2.28 3.49 30.28
N PRO A 11 2.51 2.23 29.88
CA PRO A 11 3.67 1.90 29.03
C PRO A 11 3.64 2.60 27.67
N ASN A 12 2.46 2.76 27.06
CA ASN A 12 2.32 3.41 25.76
C ASN A 12 2.57 4.92 25.85
N ASP A 13 2.11 5.57 26.93
CA ASP A 13 2.40 6.99 27.17
C ASP A 13 3.90 7.22 27.43
N GLU A 14 4.54 6.35 28.21
CA GLU A 14 5.99 6.41 28.47
C GLU A 14 6.79 6.20 27.17
N TRP A 15 6.41 5.25 26.34
CA TRP A 15 7.03 5.02 25.03
C TRP A 15 6.87 6.24 24.11
N LEU A 16 5.65 6.80 23.98
CA LEU A 16 5.44 8.01 23.16
C LEU A 16 6.20 9.24 23.69
N LYS A 17 6.34 9.37 25.02
CA LYS A 17 7.18 10.42 25.61
C LYS A 17 8.64 10.25 25.21
N ALA A 18 9.17 9.03 25.26
CA ALA A 18 10.55 8.75 24.87
C ALA A 18 10.83 9.12 23.40
N GLN A 19 9.87 8.88 22.51
CA GLN A 19 9.96 9.24 21.08
C GLN A 19 9.97 10.74 20.80
N VAL A 20 9.29 11.53 21.64
CA VAL A 20 9.36 13.01 21.56
C VAL A 20 10.65 13.53 22.19
N ILE A 21 11.11 12.91 23.28
CA ILE A 21 12.39 13.26 23.94
C ILE A 21 13.58 12.96 23.04
N SER A 22 13.52 11.89 22.24
CA SER A 22 14.56 11.57 21.25
C SER A 22 14.54 12.47 20.02
N GLU A 23 13.67 13.49 19.99
CA GLU A 23 13.47 14.42 18.86
C GLU A 23 13.07 13.72 17.54
N GLU A 24 12.65 12.45 17.60
CA GLU A 24 12.20 11.70 16.43
C GLU A 24 10.82 12.21 15.96
N TYR A 25 10.01 12.73 16.88
CA TYR A 25 8.71 13.33 16.59
C TYR A 25 8.53 14.66 17.32
N THR A 26 7.84 15.60 16.66
CA THR A 26 7.59 16.93 17.23
C THR A 26 6.54 16.89 18.35
N SER A 27 5.66 15.89 18.36
CA SER A 27 4.66 15.70 19.41
C SER A 27 4.17 14.25 19.48
N LYS A 28 3.52 13.90 20.60
CA LYS A 28 2.88 12.58 20.73
C LYS A 28 1.80 12.33 19.68
N SER A 29 1.06 13.38 19.31
CA SER A 29 0.02 13.27 18.28
C SER A 29 0.62 12.98 16.91
N ASP A 30 1.80 13.52 16.62
CA ASP A 30 2.53 13.26 15.39
C ASP A 30 2.99 11.80 15.31
N ALA A 31 3.60 11.28 16.39
CA ALA A 31 3.96 9.88 16.51
C ALA A 31 2.75 8.94 16.36
N VAL A 32 1.62 9.26 17.00
CA VAL A 32 0.38 8.48 16.87
C VAL A 32 -0.16 8.50 15.43
N ASN A 33 -0.13 9.65 14.76
CA ASN A 33 -0.57 9.75 13.36
C ASN A 33 0.31 8.91 12.43
N ASP A 34 1.62 8.91 12.65
CA ASP A 34 2.53 8.09 11.84
C ASP A 34 2.30 6.59 12.07
N ILE A 35 2.03 6.17 13.31
CA ILE A 35 1.65 4.79 13.62
C ILE A 35 0.36 4.39 12.90
N ILE A 36 -0.65 5.27 12.86
CA ILE A 36 -1.90 5.02 12.13
C ILE A 36 -1.64 4.86 10.63
N ARG A 37 -0.76 5.71 10.07
CA ARG A 37 -0.35 5.61 8.66
C ARG A 37 0.33 4.28 8.37
N LYS A 38 1.32 3.89 9.18
CA LYS A 38 2.03 2.60 9.10
C LYS A 38 1.08 1.41 9.23
N ALA A 39 0.12 1.47 10.16
CA ALA A 39 -0.86 0.40 10.35
C ALA A 39 -1.74 0.20 9.11
N ARG A 40 -2.19 1.28 8.46
CA ARG A 40 -2.97 1.22 7.22
C ARG A 40 -2.18 0.63 6.05
N GLU A 41 -0.91 0.99 5.95
CA GLU A 41 -0.01 0.45 4.93
C GLU A 41 0.23 -1.05 5.11
N ILE A 42 0.49 -1.49 6.35
CA ILE A 42 0.66 -2.90 6.69
C ILE A 42 -0.62 -3.68 6.37
N GLU A 43 -1.80 -3.14 6.72
CA GLU A 43 -3.07 -3.79 6.42
C GLU A 43 -3.29 -3.97 4.91
N TYR A 44 -2.97 -2.94 4.12
CA TYR A 44 -3.05 -3.02 2.66
C TYR A 44 -2.11 -4.08 2.07
N ILE A 45 -0.87 -4.14 2.56
CA ILE A 45 0.10 -5.15 2.13
C ILE A 45 -0.37 -6.55 2.54
N ARG A 46 -0.84 -6.73 3.77
CA ARG A 46 -1.38 -8.01 4.25
C ARG A 46 -2.56 -8.48 3.41
N ALA A 47 -3.50 -7.60 3.10
CA ALA A 47 -4.64 -7.94 2.25
C ALA A 47 -4.19 -8.40 0.85
N LYS A 48 -3.17 -7.76 0.27
CA LYS A 48 -2.59 -8.18 -1.00
C LYS A 48 -1.91 -9.54 -0.91
N LEU A 49 -1.14 -9.79 0.14
CA LEU A 49 -0.46 -11.08 0.35
C LEU A 49 -1.47 -12.20 0.53
N ILE A 50 -2.51 -12.01 1.36
CA ILE A 50 -3.59 -12.99 1.54
C ILE A 50 -4.26 -13.30 0.19
N ARG A 51 -4.57 -12.27 -0.61
CA ARG A 51 -5.12 -12.47 -1.95
C ARG A 51 -4.16 -13.24 -2.85
N ALA A 52 -2.86 -12.93 -2.78
CA ALA A 52 -1.82 -13.58 -3.56
C ALA A 52 -1.58 -15.05 -3.14
N GLU A 53 -1.78 -15.39 -1.86
CA GLU A 53 -1.70 -16.76 -1.34
C GLU A 53 -2.95 -17.57 -1.71
N GLN A 54 -4.11 -16.92 -1.75
CA GLN A 54 -5.37 -17.53 -2.20
C GLN A 54 -5.40 -17.75 -3.72
N SER A 55 -4.74 -16.89 -4.49
CA SER A 55 -4.45 -17.17 -5.88
C SER A 55 -3.32 -18.18 -5.95
N MET A 56 -3.54 -19.34 -6.57
CA MET A 56 -2.52 -20.38 -6.71
C MET A 56 -1.17 -19.79 -7.17
N ILE A 57 -0.07 -20.35 -6.67
CA ILE A 57 1.28 -19.95 -7.05
C ILE A 57 1.46 -20.18 -8.55
N SER A 58 1.99 -19.18 -9.26
CA SER A 58 2.30 -19.30 -10.68
C SER A 58 3.52 -20.21 -10.88
N GLU A 59 3.41 -21.13 -11.84
CA GLU A 59 4.52 -21.98 -12.30
C GLU A 59 5.36 -21.31 -13.41
N LEU A 60 4.98 -20.09 -13.84
CA LEU A 60 5.65 -19.40 -14.93
C LEU A 60 7.04 -18.92 -14.52
N SER A 61 7.99 -19.09 -15.44
CA SER A 61 9.32 -18.51 -15.33
C SER A 61 9.30 -17.00 -15.58
N ALA A 62 10.35 -16.30 -15.14
CA ALA A 62 10.48 -14.86 -15.34
C ALA A 62 10.45 -14.44 -16.83
N ASP A 63 10.96 -15.29 -17.73
CA ASP A 63 10.99 -15.01 -19.17
C ASP A 63 9.61 -15.17 -19.82
N GLU A 64 8.83 -16.17 -19.39
CA GLU A 64 7.44 -16.37 -19.82
C GLU A 64 6.53 -15.23 -19.36
N ILE A 65 6.67 -14.80 -18.10
CA ILE A 65 5.94 -13.63 -17.58
C ILE A 65 6.26 -12.39 -18.41
N ARG A 66 7.55 -12.15 -18.73
CA ARG A 66 7.96 -11.00 -19.54
C ARG A 66 7.41 -11.07 -20.96
N ALA A 67 7.41 -12.25 -21.57
CA ALA A 67 6.85 -12.45 -22.91
C ALA A 67 5.34 -12.18 -22.93
N GLN A 68 4.61 -12.72 -21.95
CA GLN A 68 3.17 -12.50 -21.80
C GLN A 68 2.85 -11.01 -21.60
N SER A 69 3.55 -10.32 -20.70
CA SER A 69 3.32 -8.88 -20.48
C SER A 69 3.60 -8.03 -21.72
N LYS A 70 4.60 -8.38 -22.54
CA LYS A 70 4.86 -7.67 -23.81
C LYS A 70 3.74 -7.89 -24.83
N GLU A 71 3.22 -9.11 -24.90
CA GLU A 71 2.12 -9.45 -25.79
C GLU A 71 0.82 -8.73 -25.39
N GLU A 72 0.49 -8.72 -24.09
CA GLU A 72 -0.66 -8.00 -23.54
C GLU A 72 -0.59 -6.50 -23.82
N LEU A 73 0.60 -5.89 -23.66
CA LEU A 73 0.82 -4.49 -24.02
C LEU A 73 0.60 -4.23 -25.51
N ARG A 74 1.11 -5.10 -26.39
CA ARG A 74 0.92 -4.96 -27.84
C ARG A 74 -0.58 -5.05 -28.21
N SER A 75 -1.28 -6.03 -27.66
CA SER A 75 -2.72 -6.22 -27.87
C SER A 75 -3.54 -5.03 -27.37
N SER A 76 -3.19 -4.45 -26.22
CA SER A 76 -3.83 -3.23 -25.70
C SER A 76 -3.62 -2.03 -26.62
N MET A 77 -2.44 -1.90 -27.25
CA MET A 77 -2.15 -0.80 -28.18
C MET A 77 -2.84 -0.97 -29.54
N GLU A 78 -3.03 -2.20 -30.00
CA GLU A 78 -3.77 -2.49 -31.24
C GLU A 78 -5.28 -2.25 -31.08
N GLY A 79 -5.84 -2.49 -29.88
CA GLY A 79 -7.24 -2.20 -29.56
C GLY A 79 -7.60 -0.70 -29.52
N GLU A 80 -6.67 0.17 -29.13
CA GLU A 80 -6.89 1.63 -29.15
C GLU A 80 -6.85 2.23 -30.56
N GLY A 81 -6.15 1.59 -31.51
CA GLY A 81 -6.11 2.01 -32.92
C GLY A 81 -7.45 1.83 -33.65
N LEU A 82 -8.24 0.83 -33.27
CA LEU A 82 -9.52 0.50 -33.91
C LEU A 82 -10.71 1.34 -33.41
N ASN A 83 -10.59 1.99 -32.24
CA ASN A 83 -11.63 2.88 -31.70
C ASN A 83 -11.54 4.34 -32.22
N SER A 84 -10.61 4.65 -33.13
CA SER A 84 -10.43 6.00 -33.69
C SER A 84 -11.15 6.26 -35.02
N PHE A 85 -11.78 5.25 -35.64
CA PHE A 85 -12.46 5.36 -36.94
C PHE A 85 -13.93 4.91 -36.90
N GLY A 86 -14.68 5.38 -35.90
CA GLY A 86 -16.10 5.04 -35.71
C GLY A 86 -16.98 6.25 -35.41
N VAL A 87 -16.83 7.35 -36.14
CA VAL A 87 -17.86 8.40 -36.25
C VAL A 87 -18.00 8.80 -37.72
N VAL A 88 -18.97 8.17 -38.39
CA VAL A 88 -19.77 8.76 -39.45
C VAL A 88 -21.23 8.47 -39.11
#